data_AF-A0A544XY40-F1
#
_entry.id   AF-A0A544XY40-F1
#
_cell.length_a   1.000
_cell.length_b   1.000
_cell.length_c   1.000
_cell.angle_alpha   90.00
_cell.angle_beta   90.00
_cell.angle_gamma   90.00
#
_symmetry.space_group_name_H-M   'P 1'
#
loop_
_entity.id
_entity.type
_entity.pdbx_description
1 polymer ?
#
loop_
_entity_poly.entity_id
_entity_poly.type
_entity_poly.pdbx_seq_one_letter_code
_entity_poly.pdbx_strand_id
1 'polypeptide(L)' 'MSPLRAWRLANGLSLQDVSDLSGISVSMISRVERGQKRLSPLTKAKVARRLGVRIRDLFEVEEISEANVA' A
#
# COMPACT_ATOMS: atom_id res chain seq x y z
N MET A 1 -4.96 11.94 -3.18
CA MET A 1 -5.49 10.54 -3.14
C MET A 1 -4.30 9.62 -2.99
N SER A 2 -4.34 8.58 -2.14
CA SER A 2 -3.19 7.68 -1.99
C SER A 2 -2.99 6.78 -3.23
N PRO A 3 -1.75 6.39 -3.57
CA PRO A 3 -1.49 5.53 -4.73
C PRO A 3 -2.24 4.19 -4.65
N LEU A 4 -2.29 3.56 -3.47
CA LEU A 4 -3.08 2.34 -3.23
C LEU A 4 -4.57 2.54 -3.58
N ARG A 5 -5.17 3.66 -3.18
CA ARG A 5 -6.58 3.96 -3.49
C ARG A 5 -6.78 4.18 -4.99
N ALA A 6 -5.86 4.91 -5.63
CA ALA A 6 -5.92 5.15 -7.07
C ALA A 6 -5.84 3.84 -7.86
N TRP A 7 -4.88 2.97 -7.53
CA TRP A 7 -4.74 1.65 -8.13
C TRP A 7 -6.00 0.80 -7.92
N ARG A 8 -6.54 0.77 -6.70
CA ARG A 8 -7.75 -0.01 -6.38
C ARG A 8 -8.95 0.44 -7.23
N LEU A 9 -9.20 1.74 -7.30
CA LEU A 9 -10.32 2.29 -8.07
C LEU A 9 -10.13 2.08 -9.58
N ALA A 10 -8.91 2.22 -10.10
CA ALA A 10 -8.61 1.99 -11.51
C ALA A 10 -8.84 0.53 -11.95
N ASN A 11 -8.76 -0.42 -11.00
CA ASN A 11 -9.04 -1.83 -11.25
C ASN A 11 -10.48 -2.24 -10.87
N GLY A 12 -11.36 -1.29 -10.52
CA GLY A 12 -12.75 -1.59 -10.15
C GLY A 12 -12.91 -2.38 -8.85
N LEU A 13 -11.89 -2.36 -7.98
CA LEU A 13 -11.83 -3.20 -6.79
C LEU A 13 -12.46 -2.51 -5.57
N SER A 14 -13.20 -3.29 -4.77
CA SER A 14 -13.64 -2.92 -3.43
C SER A 14 -12.49 -3.04 -2.42
N LEU A 15 -12.69 -2.51 -1.20
CA LEU A 15 -11.73 -2.73 -0.11
C LEU A 15 -11.64 -4.20 0.29
N GLN A 16 -12.74 -4.96 0.14
CA GLN A 16 -12.76 -6.39 0.42
C GLN A 16 -11.92 -7.16 -0.59
N ASP A 17 -12.00 -6.82 -1.88
CA ASP A 17 -11.19 -7.49 -2.91
C ASP A 17 -9.69 -7.30 -2.65
N VAL A 18 -9.27 -6.08 -2.30
CA VAL A 18 -7.87 -5.82 -1.94
C VAL A 18 -7.47 -6.55 -0.66
N SER A 19 -8.40 -6.71 0.30
CA SER A 19 -8.16 -7.50 1.51
C SER A 19 -7.88 -8.96 1.16
N ASP A 20 -8.71 -9.56 0.31
CA ASP A 20 -8.61 -10.96 -0.07
C ASP A 20 -7.34 -11.23 -0.89
N LEU A 21 -7.01 -10.33 -1.82
CA LEU A 21 -5.81 -10.44 -2.65
C LEU A 21 -4.51 -10.20 -1.86
N SER A 22 -4.49 -9.23 -0.95
CA SER A 22 -3.28 -8.84 -0.22
C SER A 22 -3.09 -9.60 1.10
N GLY A 23 -4.16 -10.12 1.68
CA GLY A 23 -4.22 -10.64 3.06
C GLY A 23 -4.07 -9.56 4.14
N ILE A 24 -4.27 -8.30 3.80
CA ILE A 24 -4.33 -7.18 4.75
C ILE A 24 -5.79 -6.91 5.08
N SER A 25 -6.13 -6.74 6.36
CA SER A 25 -7.53 -6.48 6.72
C SER A 25 -8.09 -5.22 6.07
N VAL A 26 -9.38 -5.24 5.73
CA VAL A 26 -10.14 -4.09 5.22
C VAL A 26 -9.91 -2.82 6.05
N SER A 27 -9.95 -2.93 7.38
CA SER A 27 -9.71 -1.80 8.29
C SER A 27 -8.32 -1.20 8.13
N MET A 28 -7.29 -2.04 7.97
CA MET A 28 -5.93 -1.56 7.73
C MET A 28 -5.81 -0.89 6.35
N ILE A 29 -6.35 -1.50 5.27
CA ILE A 29 -6.36 -0.88 3.94
C ILE A 29 -7.04 0.48 3.99
N SER A 30 -8.22 0.55 4.62
CA SER A 30 -9.00 1.78 4.79
C SER A 30 -8.20 2.89 5.50
N ARG A 31 -7.48 2.55 6.58
CA ARG A 31 -6.60 3.51 7.28
C ARG A 31 -5.40 3.92 6.45
N VAL A 32 -4.80 3.01 5.69
CA VAL A 32 -3.68 3.30 4.78
C VAL A 32 -4.14 4.25 3.68
N GLU A 33 -5.30 4.01 3.08
CA GLU A 33 -5.82 4.84 2.00
C GLU A 33 -6.10 6.28 2.44
N ARG A 34 -6.50 6.46 3.70
CA ARG A 34 -6.72 7.77 4.35
C ARG A 34 -5.45 8.40 4.94
N GLY A 35 -4.28 7.76 4.79
CA GLY A 35 -3.03 8.25 5.36
C GLY A 35 -2.92 8.13 6.88
N GLN A 36 -3.86 7.45 7.55
CA GLN A 36 -3.88 7.30 9.01
C GLN A 36 -2.89 6.23 9.51
N LYS A 37 -2.48 5.31 8.63
CA LYS A 37 -1.48 4.29 8.93
C LYS A 37 -0.55 4.10 7.75
N ARG A 38 0.70 3.74 8.07
CA ARG A 38 1.72 3.37 7.10
C ARG A 38 2.08 1.92 7.34
N LEU A 39 2.17 1.14 6.27
CA LEU A 39 2.65 -0.24 6.35
C LEU A 39 4.17 -0.23 6.51
N SER A 40 4.71 -1.23 7.24
CA SER A 40 6.16 -1.44 7.30
C SER A 40 6.72 -1.78 5.91
N PRO A 41 8.01 -1.52 5.65
CA PRO A 41 8.65 -1.86 4.37
C PRO A 41 8.43 -3.31 3.93
N LEU A 42 8.60 -4.26 4.87
CA LEU A 42 8.37 -5.69 4.61
C LEU A 42 6.92 -5.97 4.21
N THR A 43 5.94 -5.35 4.87
CA THR A 43 4.53 -5.54 4.55
C THR A 43 4.19 -4.91 3.20
N LYS A 44 4.73 -3.72 2.87
CA LYS A 44 4.60 -3.12 1.53
C LYS A 44 5.09 -4.08 0.44
N ALA A 45 6.26 -4.68 0.63
CA ALA A 45 6.83 -5.64 -0.32
C ALA A 45 5.97 -6.90 -0.48
N LYS A 46 5.44 -7.44 0.62
CA LYS A 46 4.53 -8.61 0.59
C LYS A 46 3.23 -8.30 -0.16
N VAL A 47 2.62 -7.15 0.10
CA VAL A 47 1.39 -6.71 -0.59
C VAL A 47 1.66 -6.53 -2.08
N ALA A 48 2.69 -5.79 -2.45
CA ALA A 48 3.08 -5.56 -3.84
C ALA A 48 3.29 -6.88 -4.60
N ARG A 49 4.01 -7.83 -3.99
CA ARG A 49 4.23 -9.17 -4.57
C ARG A 49 2.92 -9.94 -4.76
N ARG A 50 1.99 -9.89 -3.80
CA ARG A 50 0.70 -10.59 -3.90
C ARG A 50 -0.22 -9.99 -4.97
N LEU A 51 -0.16 -8.66 -5.14
CA LEU A 51 -0.96 -7.96 -6.14
C LEU A 51 -0.31 -7.99 -7.54
N GLY A 52 0.95 -8.42 -7.67
CA GLY A 52 1.67 -8.40 -8.93
C GLY A 52 2.04 -6.99 -9.41
N VAL A 53 2.19 -6.05 -8.48
CA VAL A 53 2.38 -4.62 -8.76
C VAL A 53 3.69 -4.13 -8.14
N ARG A 54 4.36 -3.13 -8.73
CA ARG A 54 5.58 -2.58 -8.13
C ARG A 54 5.23 -1.81 -6.86
N ILE A 55 6.09 -1.89 -5.84
CA ILE A 55 5.88 -1.21 -4.55
C ILE A 55 5.58 0.29 -4.74
N ARG A 56 6.33 0.96 -5.64
CA ARG A 56 6.19 2.39 -5.95
C ARG A 56 4.83 2.78 -6.54
N ASP A 57 4.13 1.84 -7.17
CA ASP A 57 2.82 2.12 -7.76
C ASP A 57 1.70 2.04 -6.69
N LEU A 58 1.98 1.43 -5.53
CA LEU A 58 1.02 1.26 -4.43
C LEU A 58 1.31 2.15 -3.21
N PHE A 59 2.58 2.54 -3.00
CA PHE A 59 3.01 3.26 -1.81
C PHE A 59 4.02 4.34 -2.17
N GLU A 60 3.89 5.49 -1.49
CA GLU A 60 4.92 6.53 -1.50
C GLU A 60 6.26 5.92 -1.01
N VAL A 61 7.31 6.22 -1.78
CA VAL A 61 8.69 5.90 -1.44
C VAL A 61 9.25 7.14 -0.75
N GLU A 62 9.72 6.98 0.48
CA GLU A 62 10.46 8.06 1.14
C GLU A 62 11.81 8.20 0.47
N GLU A 63 12.17 9.43 0.11
CA GLU A 63 13.54 9.72 -0.26
C GLU A 63 14.45 9.44 0.95
N ILE A 64 15.49 8.66 0.73
CA ILE A 64 16.52 8.45 1.73
C ILE A 64 17.31 9.75 1.81
N SER A 65 17.08 10.54 2.86
CA SER A 65 17.97 11.65 3.21
C SER A 65 19.15 11.13 4.03
N GLU A 66 20.31 11.79 3.92
CA GLU A 66 21.54 11.45 4.65
C GLU A 66 21.33 11.33 6.18
N ALA A 67 20.31 12.00 6.72
CA ALA A 67 19.96 11.95 8.14
C ALA A 67 19.40 10.60 8.63
N ASN A 68 18.96 9.70 7.73
CA ASN A 68 18.37 8.40 8.10
C ASN A 68 19.39 7.25 8.13
N VAL A 69 20.67 7.54 7.86
CA VAL A 69 21.75 6.55 7.76
C VAL A 69 22.80 6.72 8.88
N ALA A 70 22.65 7.75 9.72
CA ALA A 70 23.53 8.03 10.87
C ALA A 70 23.04 7.36 12.16
#